data_AF-A0A7S3UJT8-F1
#
_entry.id   AF-A0A7S3UJT8-F1
#
_cell.length_a   1.000
_cell.length_b   1.000
_cell.length_c   1.000
_cell.angle_alpha   90.00
_cell.angle_beta   90.00
_cell.angle_gamma   90.00
#
_symmetry.space_group_name_H-M   'P 1'
#
loop_
_entity.id
_entity.type
_entity.pdbx_description
1 polymer ?
#
loop_
_entity_poly.entity_id
_entity_poly.type
_entity_poly.pdbx_seq_one_letter_code
_entity_poly.pdbx_strand_id
1 'polypeptide(L)'
;LHGFASIWNADPELERERLEVVNFFKYYKISTQVAAHFTNAGYDTLETLATLNTEALVDIENFNNIKWLPGHKVRLQQIFSDVNTKVRIFQQNSAPVNMGYINVPPSRQGAYVMPLEPK
;
A
#
# COMPACT_ATOMS: atom_id res chain seq x y z
N LEU A 1 4.49 39.43 14.41
CA LEU A 1 3.86 38.66 13.32
C LEU A 1 3.99 37.17 13.64
N HIS A 2 3.09 36.67 14.49
CA HIS A 2 2.92 35.24 14.79
C HIS A 2 1.67 34.81 14.01
N GLY A 3 1.79 33.89 13.04
CA GLY A 3 0.59 33.53 12.27
C GLY A 3 0.72 32.51 11.13
N PHE A 4 1.91 32.15 10.66
CA PHE A 4 2.04 31.15 9.57
C PHE A 4 3.19 30.14 9.75
N ALA A 5 4.11 30.37 10.69
CA ALA A 5 5.25 29.45 10.90
C ALA A 5 4.86 28.13 11.58
N SER A 6 3.69 28.05 12.23
CA SER A 6 3.24 26.86 12.98
C SER A 6 2.49 25.83 12.11
N ILE A 7 2.12 26.17 10.87
CA ILE A 7 1.40 25.27 9.95
C ILE A 7 2.39 24.33 9.22
N TRP A 8 3.69 24.64 9.28
CA TRP A 8 4.72 24.00 8.45
C TRP A 8 5.56 22.92 9.14
N ASN A 9 5.20 22.51 10.35
CA ASN A 9 5.51 21.13 10.75
C ASN A 9 4.45 20.28 10.07
N ALA A 10 4.75 19.76 8.88
CA ALA A 10 3.95 18.71 8.26
C ALA A 10 3.64 17.69 9.34
N ASP A 11 2.35 17.49 9.63
CA ASP A 11 1.92 16.55 10.64
C ASP A 11 2.59 15.20 10.33
N PRO A 12 3.45 14.67 11.23
CA PRO A 12 4.14 13.40 10.98
C PRO A 12 3.18 12.28 10.63
N GLU A 13 1.94 12.35 11.10
CA GLU A 13 0.89 11.39 10.78
C GLU A 13 0.43 11.51 9.32
N LEU A 14 0.21 12.72 8.82
CA LEU A 14 -0.18 12.94 7.41
C LEU A 14 0.92 12.46 6.45
N GLU A 15 2.20 12.67 6.78
CA GLU A 15 3.29 12.15 5.95
C GLU A 15 3.37 10.62 6.03
N ARG A 16 3.10 10.02 7.19
CA ARG A 16 3.00 8.57 7.35
C ARG A 16 1.91 7.98 6.46
N GLU A 17 0.73 8.59 6.42
CA GLU A 17 -0.40 8.15 5.58
C GLU A 17 -0.06 8.26 4.08
N ARG A 18 0.58 9.35 3.66
CA ARG A 18 1.05 9.51 2.28
C ARG A 18 2.04 8.42 1.88
N LEU A 19 2.97 8.08 2.78
CA LEU A 19 3.91 6.98 2.57
C LEU A 19 3.20 5.63 2.47
N GLU A 20 2.13 5.40 3.24
CA GLU A 20 1.31 4.19 3.12
C GLU A 20 0.63 4.09 1.75
N VAL A 21 0.07 5.18 1.23
CA VAL A 21 -0.49 5.21 -0.13
C VAL A 21 0.58 4.85 -1.16
N VAL A 22 1.77 5.43 -1.05
CA VAL A 22 2.90 5.09 -1.94
C VAL A 22 3.26 3.61 -1.84
N ASN A 23 3.27 3.04 -0.63
CA ASN A 23 3.56 1.63 -0.40
C ASN A 23 2.46 0.70 -0.95
N PHE A 24 1.19 1.10 -0.88
CA PHE A 24 0.08 0.40 -1.50
C PHE A 24 0.29 0.27 -3.02
N PHE A 25 0.62 1.38 -3.69
CA PHE A 25 0.90 1.35 -5.13
C PHE A 25 2.11 0.49 -5.46
N LYS A 26 3.20 0.58 -4.68
CA LYS A 26 4.39 -0.27 -4.86
C LYS A 26 4.06 -1.76 -4.70
N TYR A 27 3.23 -2.12 -3.71
CA TYR A 27 2.79 -3.50 -3.50
C TYR A 27 2.11 -4.06 -4.76
N TYR A 28 1.29 -3.26 -5.43
CA TYR A 28 0.64 -3.63 -6.70
C TYR A 28 1.45 -3.29 -7.97
N LYS A 29 2.78 -3.09 -7.83
CA LYS A 29 3.72 -2.86 -8.94
C LYS A 29 3.38 -1.62 -9.78
N ILE A 30 2.84 -0.58 -9.14
CA ILE A 30 2.64 0.74 -9.70
C ILE A 30 3.78 1.65 -9.22
N SER A 31 4.29 2.52 -10.10
CA SER A 31 5.42 3.40 -9.78
C SER A 31 4.99 4.51 -8.82
N THR A 32 5.95 5.02 -8.04
CA THR A 32 5.75 6.16 -7.14
C THR A 32 5.25 7.41 -7.89
N GLN A 33 5.65 7.59 -9.15
CA GLN A 33 5.18 8.70 -9.97
C GLN A 33 3.66 8.63 -10.20
N VAL A 34 3.14 7.44 -10.52
CA VAL A 34 1.68 7.25 -10.67
C VAL A 34 0.97 7.41 -9.32
N ALA A 35 1.56 6.90 -8.23
CA ALA A 35 1.01 7.09 -6.88
C ALA A 35 0.87 8.58 -6.51
N ALA A 36 1.84 9.42 -6.90
CA ALA A 36 1.80 10.85 -6.64
C ALA A 36 0.58 11.54 -7.29
N HIS A 37 0.05 11.02 -8.40
CA HIS A 37 -1.13 11.61 -9.03
C HIS A 37 -2.37 11.50 -8.13
N PHE A 38 -2.47 10.43 -7.33
CA PHE A 38 -3.56 10.22 -6.38
C PHE A 38 -3.40 11.15 -5.17
N THR A 39 -2.20 11.24 -4.61
CA THR A 39 -1.95 12.13 -3.47
C THR A 39 -2.06 13.61 -3.85
N ASN A 40 -1.70 14.00 -5.07
CA ASN A 40 -1.93 15.35 -5.60
C ASN A 40 -3.42 15.68 -5.73
N ALA A 41 -4.25 14.67 -6.02
CA ALA A 41 -5.70 14.80 -6.14
C ALA A 41 -6.44 14.67 -4.80
N GLY A 42 -5.73 14.63 -3.66
CA GLY A 42 -6.31 14.55 -2.32
C GLY A 42 -6.63 13.13 -1.84
N TYR A 43 -6.19 12.08 -2.56
CA TYR A 43 -6.30 10.69 -2.12
C TYR A 43 -4.99 10.27 -1.44
N ASP A 44 -4.68 10.92 -0.34
CA ASP A 44 -3.42 10.83 0.41
C ASP A 44 -3.45 9.90 1.61
N THR A 45 -4.59 9.24 1.87
CA THR A 45 -4.73 8.17 2.88
C THR A 45 -5.32 6.91 2.24
N LEU A 46 -5.13 5.74 2.85
CA LEU A 46 -5.78 4.51 2.37
C LEU A 46 -7.30 4.57 2.44
N GLU A 47 -7.85 5.35 3.38
CA GLU A 47 -9.27 5.56 3.54
C GLU A 47 -9.84 6.36 2.36
N THR A 48 -9.26 7.51 2.04
CA THR A 48 -9.70 8.31 0.88
C THR A 48 -9.50 7.54 -0.41
N LEU A 49 -8.40 6.79 -0.54
CA LEU A 49 -8.16 5.91 -1.68
C LEU A 49 -9.23 4.81 -1.83
N ALA A 50 -9.76 4.26 -0.74
CA ALA A 50 -10.78 3.21 -0.75
C ALA A 50 -12.19 3.70 -1.14
N THR A 51 -12.40 5.02 -1.21
CA THR A 51 -13.65 5.62 -1.71
C THR A 51 -13.72 5.66 -3.24
N LEU A 52 -12.58 5.44 -3.91
CA LEU A 52 -12.49 5.50 -5.36
C LEU A 52 -13.12 4.30 -6.05
N ASN A 53 -13.55 4.53 -7.28
CA ASN A 53 -13.93 3.50 -8.23
C ASN A 53 -13.18 3.72 -9.56
N THR A 54 -13.43 2.86 -10.55
CA THR A 54 -12.76 2.95 -11.85
C THR A 54 -13.14 4.19 -12.67
N GLU A 55 -14.27 4.82 -12.39
CA GLU A 55 -14.75 6.00 -13.13
C GLU A 55 -13.94 7.25 -12.76
N ALA A 56 -13.63 7.41 -11.47
CA ALA A 56 -12.83 8.52 -10.95
C ALA A 56 -11.38 8.56 -11.49
N LEU A 57 -10.89 7.47 -12.10
CA LEU A 57 -9.55 7.41 -12.68
C LEU A 57 -9.34 8.44 -13.80
N VAL A 58 -10.39 8.73 -14.59
CA VAL A 58 -10.33 9.76 -15.64
C VAL A 58 -10.15 11.14 -15.05
N ASP A 59 -10.84 11.44 -13.95
CA ASP A 59 -10.76 12.75 -13.29
C ASP A 59 -9.38 12.98 -12.67
N ILE A 60 -8.78 11.95 -12.08
CA ILE A 60 -7.41 12.01 -11.55
C ILE A 60 -6.39 12.23 -12.67
N GLU A 61 -6.55 11.55 -13.80
CA GLU A 61 -5.69 11.71 -14.98
C GLU A 61 -5.79 13.15 -15.55
N ASN A 62 -7.00 13.68 -15.66
CA ASN A 62 -7.27 15.03 -16.13
C ASN A 62 -6.76 16.10 -15.15
N PHE A 63 -6.99 15.94 -13.86
CA PHE A 63 -6.54 16.88 -12.82
C PHE A 63 -5.02 17.04 -12.83
N ASN A 64 -4.29 15.95 -13.05
CA ASN A 64 -2.83 15.98 -13.11
C ASN A 64 -2.28 16.40 -14.50
N ASN A 65 -3.14 16.62 -15.50
CA ASN A 65 -2.76 16.91 -16.89
C ASN A 65 -1.75 15.89 -17.47
N ILE A 66 -2.03 14.61 -17.26
CA ILE A 66 -1.19 13.51 -17.74
C ILE A 66 -1.98 12.55 -18.59
N LYS A 67 -1.27 11.68 -19.32
CA LYS A 67 -1.86 10.50 -19.95
C LYS A 67 -1.14 9.25 -19.48
N TRP A 68 -1.81 8.39 -18.74
CA TRP A 68 -1.22 7.12 -18.32
C TRP A 68 -1.02 6.20 -19.53
N LEU A 69 0.10 5.49 -19.52
CA LEU A 69 0.35 4.42 -20.48
C LEU A 69 -0.75 3.34 -20.38
N PRO A 70 -1.12 2.68 -21.50
CA PRO A 70 -2.20 1.70 -21.50
C PRO A 70 -2.06 0.60 -20.44
N GLY A 71 -0.83 0.10 -20.21
CA GLY A 71 -0.57 -0.91 -19.18
C GLY A 71 -0.79 -0.40 -17.74
N HIS A 72 -0.51 0.87 -17.47
CA HIS A 72 -0.84 1.49 -16.18
C HIS A 72 -2.35 1.64 -16.03
N LYS A 73 -3.07 2.06 -17.08
CA LYS A 73 -4.54 2.17 -17.03
C LYS A 73 -5.20 0.83 -16.71
N VAL A 74 -4.78 -0.25 -17.37
CA VAL A 74 -5.33 -1.59 -17.10
C VAL A 74 -5.08 -2.02 -15.65
N ARG A 75 -3.87 -1.84 -15.12
CA ARG A 75 -3.58 -2.19 -13.72
C ARG A 75 -4.38 -1.35 -12.74
N LEU A 76 -4.49 -0.04 -12.98
CA LEU A 76 -5.31 0.84 -12.15
C LEU A 76 -6.78 0.40 -12.19
N GLN A 77 -7.34 0.10 -13.36
CA GLN A 77 -8.70 -0.44 -13.47
C GLN A 77 -8.88 -1.75 -12.66
N GLN A 78 -7.91 -2.67 -12.71
CA GLN A 78 -7.96 -3.93 -11.94
C GLN A 78 -7.85 -3.73 -10.42
N ILE A 79 -7.10 -2.72 -9.99
CA ILE A 79 -6.97 -2.38 -8.57
C ILE A 79 -8.27 -1.73 -8.09
N PHE A 80 -8.75 -0.73 -8.84
CA PHE A 80 -9.88 0.11 -8.46
C PHE A 80 -11.26 -0.47 -8.79
N SER A 81 -11.33 -1.60 -9.50
CA SER A 81 -12.58 -2.38 -9.61
C SER A 81 -12.99 -3.01 -8.28
N ASP A 82 -12.05 -3.17 -7.34
CA ASP A 82 -12.30 -3.70 -6.00
C ASP A 82 -11.27 -3.14 -4.99
N VAL A 83 -11.17 -1.81 -4.92
CA VAL A 83 -10.14 -1.12 -4.12
C VAL A 83 -10.21 -1.49 -2.64
N ASN A 84 -11.42 -1.68 -2.10
CA ASN A 84 -11.64 -2.02 -0.70
C ASN A 84 -10.97 -3.36 -0.35
N THR A 85 -11.12 -4.38 -1.20
CA THR A 85 -10.44 -5.66 -1.02
C THR A 85 -8.92 -5.52 -1.18
N LYS A 86 -8.45 -4.73 -2.16
CA LYS A 86 -7.02 -4.48 -2.35
C LYS A 86 -6.37 -3.80 -1.15
N VAL A 87 -7.02 -2.79 -0.57
CA VAL A 87 -6.54 -2.09 0.63
C VAL A 87 -6.46 -3.05 1.82
N ARG A 88 -7.48 -3.90 2.03
CA ARG A 88 -7.44 -4.92 3.10
C ARG A 88 -6.31 -5.92 2.92
N ILE A 89 -6.11 -6.44 1.70
CA ILE A 89 -5.00 -7.35 1.38
C ILE A 89 -3.66 -6.67 1.65
N PHE A 90 -3.50 -5.42 1.24
CA PHE A 90 -2.29 -4.65 1.51
C PHE A 90 -2.06 -4.51 3.02
N GLN A 91 -3.05 -4.07 3.80
CA GLN A 91 -2.93 -3.90 5.25
C GLN A 91 -2.57 -5.21 5.97
N GLN A 92 -3.17 -6.34 5.58
CA GLN A 92 -2.86 -7.66 6.15
C GLN A 92 -1.42 -8.10 5.89
N ASN A 93 -0.85 -7.74 4.74
CA ASN A 93 0.53 -8.08 4.37
C ASN A 93 1.56 -7.04 4.82
N SER A 94 1.11 -5.84 5.19
CA SER A 94 1.95 -4.71 5.59
C SER A 94 2.00 -4.51 7.10
N ALA A 95 1.10 -5.16 7.85
CA ALA A 95 1.18 -5.20 9.29
C ALA A 95 2.57 -5.72 9.69
N PRO A 96 3.31 -5.01 10.57
CA PRO A 96 4.55 -5.55 11.10
C PRO A 96 4.22 -6.93 11.68
N VAL A 97 5.00 -7.94 11.30
CA VAL A 97 5.01 -9.23 11.98
C VAL A 97 5.30 -8.89 13.44
N ASN A 98 4.25 -8.81 14.25
CA ASN A 98 4.39 -8.75 15.69
C ASN A 98 5.19 -10.00 16.04
N MET A 99 6.39 -9.80 16.58
CA MET A 99 7.28 -10.85 17.04
C MET A 99 6.58 -11.51 18.24
N GLY A 100 5.67 -12.44 17.99
CA GLY A 100 4.81 -13.05 19.00
C GLY A 100 3.85 -14.06 18.37
N TYR A 101 4.16 -15.33 18.59
CA TYR A 101 3.38 -16.52 18.21
C TYR A 101 3.42 -16.91 16.73
N ILE A 102 4.52 -17.57 16.36
CA ILE A 102 4.46 -18.65 15.37
C ILE A 102 3.30 -19.59 15.74
N ASN A 103 2.26 -19.59 14.91
CA ASN A 103 1.20 -20.59 14.98
C ASN A 103 1.78 -21.90 14.44
N VAL A 104 2.47 -22.64 15.30
CA VAL A 104 2.96 -23.98 14.98
C VAL A 104 1.73 -24.90 14.99
N PRO A 105 1.33 -25.50 13.86
CA PRO A 105 0.25 -26.49 13.89
C PRO A 105 0.67 -27.68 14.76
N PRO A 106 -0.26 -28.30 15.51
CA PRO A 106 0.08 -29.40 16.40
C PRO A 106 0.60 -30.61 15.61
N SER A 107 1.90 -30.86 15.78
CA SER A 107 2.61 -32.15 15.73
C SER A 107 2.13 -33.23 14.73
N ARG A 108 2.98 -33.52 13.74
CA ARG A 108 3.26 -34.93 13.39
C ARG A 108 4.59 -35.32 14.00
N GLN A 109 4.53 -36.10 15.08
CA GLN A 109 5.64 -36.92 15.55
C GLN A 109 6.18 -37.76 14.38
N GLY A 110 7.48 -37.68 14.16
CA GLY A 110 8.18 -38.42 13.12
C GLY A 110 9.67 -38.17 13.25
N ALA A 111 10.32 -38.98 14.09
CA ALA A 111 11.73 -38.92 14.40
C ALA A 111 12.61 -39.28 13.20
N TYR A 112 13.69 -38.52 12.97
CA TYR A 112 14.93 -39.03 12.40
C TYR A 112 16.12 -38.30 13.03
N VAL A 113 16.70 -38.91 14.06
CA VAL A 113 18.06 -38.60 14.51
C VAL A 113 19.02 -39.37 13.61
N MET A 114 19.89 -38.68 12.85
CA MET A 114 20.99 -39.35 12.15
C MET A 114 22.18 -39.53 13.10
N PRO A 115 22.83 -40.71 13.13
CA PRO A 115 24.07 -40.88 13.89
C PRO A 115 25.22 -40.13 13.22
N LEU A 116 26.10 -39.53 14.03
CA LEU A 116 27.41 -39.07 13.56
C LEU A 116 28.33 -40.29 13.46
N GLU A 117 28.76 -40.64 12.24
CA GLU A 117 29.86 -41.59 12.04
C GLU A 117 31.21 -40.89 12.27
N PRO A 118 32.13 -41.48 13.05
CA PRO A 118 33.44 -40.90 13.30
C PRO A 118 34.44 -41.22 12.17
N LYS A 119 35.33 -40.26 11.90
CA LYS A 119 36.68 -40.52 11.36
C LYS A 119 37.70 -40.03 12.36
#